data_AF-A0AB35WLY5-F1
#
_entry.id   AF-A0AB35WLY5-F1
#
_cell.length_a   1.000
_cell.length_b   1.000
_cell.length_c   1.000
_cell.angle_alpha   90.00
_cell.angle_beta   90.00
_cell.angle_gamma   90.00
#
_symmetry.space_group_name_H-M   'P 1'
#
loop_
_entity.id
_entity.type
_entity.pdbx_description
1 polymer ?
#
loop_
_entity_poly.entity_id
_entity_poly.type
_entity_poly.pdbx_seq_one_letter_code
_entity_poly.pdbx_strand_id
1 'polypeptide(L)'
;MFSFIKTTIAGGLLLILPLVLIFVLIEKAIHLLSGPVQKVVPLFSGFSVAGVTSVTLATVILLALFCFLAGLLAKTAIATRTLDTLETRLLGNLPGYQLLKDATARFAGLDDIEGAKVGMISEGEGYRFGLVLESRGDWLLIYLPDGGPAGGTAGEVRAIPSSEVRLTDIPWLSLIACLRRGGRGTLELAATLLEEDKRQATDA
;
A
#
# COMPACT_ATOMS: atom_id res chain seq x y z
N MET A 1 -15.56 35.50 -10.84
CA MET A 1 -16.55 34.43 -11.13
C MET A 1 -16.01 33.33 -12.05
N PHE A 2 -15.47 33.63 -13.22
CA PHE A 2 -14.99 32.61 -14.18
C PHE A 2 -13.91 31.65 -13.62
N SER A 3 -12.99 32.16 -12.79
CA SER A 3 -11.99 31.32 -12.12
C SER A 3 -12.62 30.33 -11.14
N PHE A 4 -13.63 30.76 -10.37
CA PHE A 4 -14.33 29.88 -9.42
C PHE A 4 -15.08 28.75 -10.14
N ILE A 5 -15.80 29.08 -11.23
CA ILE A 5 -16.50 28.08 -12.06
C ILE A 5 -15.51 27.09 -12.69
N LYS A 6 -14.38 27.56 -13.22
CA LYS A 6 -13.34 26.69 -13.78
C LYS A 6 -12.75 25.75 -12.73
N THR A 7 -12.42 26.25 -11.54
CA THR A 7 -11.83 25.43 -10.47
C THR A 7 -12.83 24.42 -9.93
N THR A 8 -14.11 24.78 -9.81
CA THR A 8 -15.17 23.85 -9.38
C THR A 8 -15.48 22.78 -10.43
N ILE A 9 -15.52 23.14 -11.71
CA ILE A 9 -15.69 22.15 -12.80
C ILE A 9 -14.47 21.24 -12.88
N ALA A 10 -13.26 21.78 -12.76
CA ALA A 10 -12.04 20.98 -12.75
C ALA A 10 -12.01 20.02 -11.56
N GLY A 11 -12.34 20.48 -10.35
CA GLY A 11 -12.44 19.63 -9.16
C GLY A 11 -13.53 18.56 -9.29
N GLY A 12 -14.70 18.93 -9.81
CA GLY A 12 -15.80 17.99 -10.08
C GLY A 12 -15.43 16.93 -11.11
N LEU A 13 -14.78 17.33 -12.21
CA LEU A 13 -14.31 16.40 -13.24
C LEU A 13 -13.25 15.44 -12.71
N LEU A 14 -12.32 15.95 -11.89
CA LEU A 14 -11.26 15.16 -11.26
C LEU A 14 -11.82 14.11 -10.29
N LEU A 15 -12.96 14.39 -9.66
CA LEU A 15 -13.69 13.44 -8.79
C LEU A 15 -14.60 12.48 -9.58
N ILE A 16 -15.24 12.94 -10.64
CA ILE A 16 -16.12 12.12 -11.48
C ILE A 16 -15.31 11.11 -12.29
N LEU A 17 -14.12 11.47 -12.75
CA LEU A 17 -13.26 10.62 -13.56
C LEU A 17 -12.99 9.23 -12.94
N PRO A 18 -12.51 9.09 -11.67
CA PRO A 18 -12.31 7.78 -11.06
C PRO A 18 -13.61 7.01 -10.88
N LEU A 19 -14.73 7.69 -10.59
CA LEU A 19 -16.03 7.04 -10.43
C LEU A 19 -16.53 6.44 -11.76
N VAL A 20 -16.42 7.20 -12.86
CA VAL A 20 -16.76 6.73 -14.21
C VAL A 20 -15.86 5.56 -14.60
N LEU A 21 -14.56 5.65 -14.31
CA LEU A 21 -13.62 4.56 -14.59
C LEU A 21 -14.03 3.26 -13.87
N ILE A 22 -14.39 3.34 -12.59
CA ILE A 22 -14.89 2.18 -11.82
C ILE A 22 -16.13 1.59 -12.50
N PHE A 23 -17.09 2.43 -12.89
CA PHE A 23 -18.32 1.96 -13.53
C PHE A 23 -18.04 1.25 -14.87
N VAL A 24 -17.21 1.85 -15.72
CA VAL A 24 -16.79 1.27 -17.01
C VAL A 24 -16.06 -0.06 -16.81
N LEU A 25 -15.19 -0.17 -15.79
CA LEU A 25 -14.48 -1.40 -15.48
C LEU A 25 -15.44 -2.51 -15.03
N ILE A 26 -16.43 -2.20 -14.18
CA ILE A 26 -17.45 -3.15 -13.73
C ILE A 26 -18.29 -3.63 -14.91
N GLU A 27 -18.77 -2.70 -15.75
CA GLU A 27 -19.55 -3.03 -16.94
C GLU A 27 -18.76 -3.97 -17.86
N LYS A 28 -17.48 -3.64 -18.10
CA LYS A 28 -16.62 -4.45 -18.96
C LYS A 28 -16.33 -5.82 -18.37
N ALA A 29 -16.13 -5.90 -17.04
CA ALA A 29 -15.94 -7.17 -16.35
C ALA A 29 -17.18 -8.07 -16.50
N ILE A 30 -18.38 -7.53 -16.25
CA ILE A 30 -19.65 -8.27 -16.43
C ILE A 30 -19.78 -8.76 -17.88
N HIS A 31 -19.49 -7.90 -18.86
CA HIS A 31 -19.56 -8.27 -20.27
C HIS A 31 -18.53 -9.35 -20.64
N LEU A 32 -17.34 -9.33 -20.05
CA LEU A 32 -16.31 -10.33 -20.31
C LEU A 32 -16.65 -11.69 -19.69
N LEU A 33 -17.34 -11.66 -18.54
CA LEU A 33 -17.73 -12.84 -17.78
C LEU A 33 -19.03 -13.49 -18.30
N SER A 34 -19.94 -12.72 -18.90
CA SER A 34 -21.26 -13.21 -19.32
C SER A 34 -21.18 -14.40 -20.29
N GLY A 35 -20.29 -14.35 -21.27
CA GLY A 35 -20.09 -15.43 -22.25
C GLY A 35 -19.60 -16.74 -21.62
N PRO A 36 -18.47 -16.73 -20.88
CA PRO A 36 -18.00 -17.87 -20.13
C PRO A 36 -19.03 -18.39 -19.13
N VAL A 37 -19.61 -17.53 -18.29
CA VAL A 37 -20.60 -17.89 -17.25
C VAL A 37 -21.76 -18.68 -17.84
N GLN A 38 -22.35 -18.24 -18.95
CA GLN A 38 -23.46 -18.96 -19.61
C GLN A 38 -23.11 -20.41 -19.98
N LYS A 39 -21.84 -20.70 -20.30
CA LYS A 39 -21.39 -22.06 -20.64
C LYS A 39 -21.14 -22.93 -19.41
N VAL A 40 -20.82 -22.32 -18.26
CA VAL A 40 -20.50 -23.05 -17.02
C VAL A 40 -21.71 -23.20 -16.10
N VAL A 41 -22.69 -22.31 -16.15
CA VAL A 41 -23.94 -22.39 -15.37
C VAL A 41 -24.61 -23.78 -15.42
N PRO A 42 -24.70 -24.46 -16.59
CA PRO A 42 -25.26 -25.81 -16.64
C PRO A 42 -24.51 -26.83 -15.79
N LEU A 43 -23.20 -26.68 -15.59
CA LEU A 43 -22.39 -27.58 -14.74
C LEU A 43 -22.71 -27.42 -13.24
N PHE A 44 -23.34 -26.32 -12.86
CA PHE A 44 -23.79 -26.04 -11.49
C PHE A 44 -25.31 -26.23 -11.30
N SER A 45 -26.00 -26.78 -12.32
CA SER A 45 -27.43 -27.09 -12.21
C SER A 45 -27.65 -28.17 -11.13
N GLY A 46 -28.21 -27.76 -9.99
CA GLY A 46 -28.43 -28.63 -8.81
C GLY A 46 -27.83 -28.09 -7.51
N PHE A 47 -26.89 -27.14 -7.58
CA PHE A 47 -26.32 -26.48 -6.40
C PHE A 47 -27.10 -25.19 -6.12
N SER A 48 -28.22 -25.30 -5.40
CA SER A 48 -28.91 -24.17 -4.77
C SER A 48 -28.64 -24.27 -3.26
N VAL A 49 -27.78 -23.40 -2.75
CA VAL A 49 -27.48 -23.33 -1.31
C VAL A 49 -27.94 -21.96 -0.82
N ALA A 50 -28.82 -21.95 0.19
CA ALA A 50 -29.18 -20.78 0.99
C ALA A 50 -29.56 -19.51 0.18
N GLY A 51 -30.38 -19.65 -0.86
CA GLY A 51 -30.92 -18.50 -1.62
C GLY A 51 -29.96 -17.92 -2.68
N VAL A 52 -28.77 -18.49 -2.85
CA VAL A 52 -27.83 -18.11 -3.91
C VAL A 52 -28.15 -18.92 -5.16
N THR A 53 -28.41 -18.24 -6.28
CA THR A 53 -28.63 -18.93 -7.56
C THR A 53 -27.34 -19.56 -8.07
N SER A 54 -27.44 -20.68 -8.80
CA SER A 54 -26.30 -21.32 -9.46
C SER A 54 -25.53 -20.36 -10.38
N VAL A 55 -26.23 -19.36 -10.93
CA VAL A 55 -25.65 -18.28 -11.75
C VAL A 55 -24.73 -17.37 -10.92
N THR A 56 -25.19 -16.94 -9.74
CA THR A 56 -24.38 -16.08 -8.85
C THR A 56 -23.12 -16.81 -8.41
N LEU A 57 -23.25 -18.08 -8.01
CA LEU A 57 -22.11 -18.89 -7.57
C LEU A 57 -21.09 -19.10 -8.71
N ALA A 58 -21.55 -19.47 -9.90
CA ALA A 58 -20.69 -19.64 -11.07
C ALA A 58 -19.97 -18.33 -11.45
N THR A 59 -20.67 -17.20 -11.35
CA THR A 59 -20.10 -15.87 -11.65
C THR A 59 -18.98 -15.51 -10.68
N VAL A 60 -19.19 -15.70 -9.37
CA VAL A 60 -18.18 -15.39 -8.34
C VAL A 60 -16.95 -16.28 -8.50
N ILE A 61 -17.13 -17.59 -8.69
CA ILE A 61 -16.01 -18.54 -8.88
C ILE A 61 -15.21 -18.17 -10.13
N LEU A 62 -15.90 -17.89 -11.24
CA LEU A 62 -15.25 -17.59 -12.50
C LEU A 62 -14.53 -16.24 -12.43
N LEU A 63 -15.11 -15.22 -11.79
CA LEU A 63 -14.44 -13.95 -11.51
C LEU A 63 -13.18 -14.17 -10.67
N ALA A 64 -13.27 -14.92 -9.57
CA ALA A 64 -12.13 -15.23 -8.71
C ALA A 64 -11.01 -15.95 -9.49
N LEU A 65 -11.37 -16.91 -10.34
CA LEU A 65 -10.43 -17.61 -11.21
C LEU A 65 -9.76 -16.66 -12.21
N PHE A 66 -10.52 -15.79 -12.87
CA PHE A 66 -9.97 -14.78 -13.79
C PHE A 66 -9.02 -13.81 -13.08
N CYS A 67 -9.40 -13.30 -11.90
CA CYS A 67 -8.54 -12.45 -11.08
C CYS A 67 -7.25 -13.19 -10.69
N PHE A 68 -7.35 -14.46 -10.30
CA PHE A 68 -6.18 -15.28 -9.96
C PHE A 68 -5.25 -15.50 -11.16
N LEU A 69 -5.78 -15.88 -12.33
CA LEU A 69 -4.99 -16.06 -13.56
C LEU A 69 -4.34 -14.74 -13.99
N ALA A 70 -5.07 -13.63 -13.93
CA ALA A 70 -4.54 -12.30 -14.22
C ALA A 70 -3.40 -11.95 -13.25
N GLY A 71 -3.56 -12.23 -11.95
CA GLY A 71 -2.50 -12.05 -10.96
C GLY A 71 -1.27 -12.92 -11.22
N LEU A 72 -1.47 -14.19 -11.61
CA LEU A 72 -0.37 -15.10 -11.95
C LEU A 72 0.38 -14.64 -13.20
N LEU A 73 -0.35 -14.19 -14.23
CA LEU A 73 0.23 -13.59 -15.43
C LEU A 73 1.01 -12.31 -15.09
N ALA A 74 0.46 -11.45 -14.22
CA ALA A 74 1.14 -10.23 -13.78
C ALA A 74 2.47 -10.50 -13.05
N LYS A 75 2.60 -11.64 -12.35
CA LYS A 75 3.85 -12.08 -11.72
C LYS A 75 4.86 -12.69 -12.69
N THR A 76 4.49 -12.94 -13.95
CA THR A 76 5.39 -13.56 -14.94
C THR A 76 6.36 -12.53 -15.52
N ALA A 77 7.66 -12.87 -15.61
CA ALA A 77 8.72 -11.96 -16.05
C ALA A 77 8.53 -11.35 -17.46
N ILE A 78 7.70 -11.97 -18.30
CA ILE A 78 7.34 -11.45 -19.63
C ILE A 78 6.32 -10.31 -19.52
N ALA A 79 5.34 -10.45 -18.63
CA ALA A 79 4.32 -9.44 -18.40
C ALA A 79 4.92 -8.19 -17.77
N THR A 80 5.79 -8.35 -16.78
CA THR A 80 6.46 -7.22 -16.10
C THR A 80 7.35 -6.43 -17.06
N ARG A 81 8.10 -7.08 -17.96
CA ARG A 81 8.92 -6.40 -18.97
C ARG A 81 8.10 -5.65 -20.02
N THR A 82 6.97 -6.22 -20.42
CA THR A 82 6.09 -5.58 -21.42
C THR A 82 5.39 -4.37 -20.83
N LEU A 83 4.93 -4.48 -19.58
CA LEU A 83 4.34 -3.37 -18.83
C LEU A 83 5.35 -2.25 -18.58
N ASP A 84 6.58 -2.57 -18.17
CA ASP A 84 7.65 -1.59 -17.95
C ASP A 84 8.04 -0.86 -19.25
N THR A 85 8.03 -1.58 -20.38
CA THR A 85 8.30 -0.99 -21.71
C THR A 85 7.16 -0.06 -22.16
N LEU A 86 5.90 -0.45 -21.94
CA LEU A 86 4.74 0.40 -22.25
C LEU A 86 4.70 1.63 -21.34
N GLU A 87 5.02 1.43 -20.06
CA GLU A 87 5.07 2.48 -19.07
C GLU A 87 6.12 3.54 -19.41
N THR A 88 7.35 3.13 -19.68
CA THR A 88 8.45 4.05 -20.02
C THR A 88 8.25 4.77 -21.34
N ARG A 89 7.61 4.14 -22.34
CA ARG A 89 7.43 4.74 -23.68
C ARG A 89 6.17 5.57 -23.84
N LEU A 90 5.09 5.26 -23.11
CA LEU A 90 3.79 5.88 -23.32
C LEU A 90 3.27 6.60 -22.07
N LEU A 91 3.26 5.92 -20.92
CA LEU A 91 2.61 6.45 -19.72
C LEU A 91 3.51 7.45 -18.99
N GLY A 92 4.84 7.28 -19.02
CA GLY A 92 5.81 8.19 -18.41
C GLY A 92 5.78 9.62 -18.99
N ASN A 93 5.28 9.78 -20.22
CA ASN A 93 5.10 11.09 -20.86
C ASN A 93 3.77 11.77 -20.50
N LEU A 94 2.87 11.08 -19.80
CA LEU A 94 1.59 11.67 -19.39
C LEU A 94 1.80 12.55 -18.14
N PRO A 95 1.40 13.84 -18.19
CA PRO A 95 1.51 14.71 -17.04
C PRO A 95 0.66 14.15 -15.88
N GLY A 96 1.29 13.99 -14.71
CA GLY A 96 0.64 13.44 -13.50
C GLY A 96 0.67 11.92 -13.37
N TYR A 97 1.10 11.16 -14.39
CA TYR A 97 1.24 9.71 -14.28
C TYR A 97 2.27 9.30 -13.23
N GLN A 98 3.39 10.02 -13.13
CA GLN A 98 4.39 9.74 -12.09
C GLN A 98 3.85 9.97 -10.68
N LEU A 99 3.00 10.98 -10.48
CA LEU A 99 2.36 11.19 -9.18
C LEU A 99 1.42 10.04 -8.81
N LEU A 100 0.70 9.49 -9.80
CA LEU A 100 -0.15 8.32 -9.60
C LEU A 100 0.70 7.06 -9.36
N LYS A 101 1.75 6.84 -10.14
CA LYS A 101 2.69 5.72 -9.97
C LYS A 101 3.28 5.73 -8.57
N ASP A 102 3.79 6.86 -8.13
CA ASP A 102 4.37 7.03 -6.80
C ASP A 102 3.33 6.79 -5.70
N ALA A 103 2.09 7.30 -5.88
CA ALA A 103 1.00 7.00 -4.96
C ALA A 103 0.71 5.50 -4.89
N THR A 104 0.64 4.83 -6.03
CA THR A 104 0.30 3.39 -6.12
C THR A 104 1.44 2.50 -5.61
N ALA A 105 2.69 2.84 -5.90
CA ALA A 105 3.88 2.17 -5.38
C ALA A 105 3.98 2.30 -3.85
N ARG A 106 3.57 3.44 -3.30
CA ARG A 106 3.45 3.63 -1.84
C ARG A 106 2.38 2.75 -1.22
N PHE A 107 1.29 2.45 -1.93
CA PHE A 107 0.28 1.50 -1.46
C PHE A 107 0.74 0.05 -1.60
N ALA A 108 1.35 -0.32 -2.73
CA ALA A 108 1.84 -1.67 -2.96
C ALA A 108 3.01 -2.04 -2.03
N GLY A 109 3.89 -1.09 -1.71
CA GLY A 109 4.96 -1.28 -0.73
C GLY A 109 4.49 -1.32 0.73
N LEU A 110 3.22 -0.99 1.01
CA LEU A 110 2.62 -1.16 2.35
C LEU A 110 2.16 -2.60 2.61
N ASP A 111 1.87 -3.38 1.56
CA ASP A 111 1.43 -4.77 1.68
C ASP A 111 2.61 -5.75 1.91
N ASP A 112 3.84 -5.38 1.53
CA ASP A 112 5.07 -6.17 1.78
C ASP A 112 5.65 -5.93 3.19
N ILE A 113 4.90 -5.25 4.06
CA ILE A 113 5.24 -4.93 5.46
C ILE A 113 4.68 -6.01 6.40
N GLU A 114 4.47 -7.23 5.91
CA GLU A 114 4.25 -8.39 6.78
C GLU A 114 5.58 -8.77 7.46
N GLY A 115 5.88 -8.08 8.55
CA GLY A 115 7.08 -8.31 9.37
C GLY A 115 8.02 -7.12 9.51
N ALA A 116 7.73 -5.97 8.88
CA ALA A 116 8.59 -4.80 9.05
C ALA A 116 8.43 -4.24 10.46
N LYS A 117 9.54 -4.21 11.19
CA LYS A 117 9.60 -3.75 12.58
C LYS A 117 10.01 -2.30 12.63
N VAL A 118 9.39 -1.53 13.51
CA VAL A 118 9.89 -0.21 13.85
C VAL A 118 11.09 -0.36 14.77
N GLY A 119 12.24 0.15 14.35
CA GLY A 119 13.44 0.27 15.17
C GLY A 119 13.48 1.62 15.87
N MET A 120 13.82 1.61 17.15
CA MET A 120 14.16 2.79 17.94
C MET A 120 15.68 2.86 18.07
N ILE A 121 16.26 3.89 17.46
CA ILE A 121 17.70 4.10 17.39
C ILE A 121 18.07 5.14 18.43
N SER A 122 19.07 4.84 19.25
CA SER A 122 19.65 5.81 20.17
C SER A 122 20.51 6.82 19.39
N GLU A 123 20.09 8.09 19.33
CA GLU A 123 20.84 9.17 18.68
C GLU A 123 21.03 10.34 19.67
N GLY A 124 22.27 10.56 20.11
CA GLY A 124 22.60 11.63 21.05
C GLY A 124 21.86 11.46 22.39
N GLU A 125 21.13 12.50 22.81
CA GLU A 125 20.30 12.49 24.03
C GLU A 125 18.86 12.01 23.79
N GLY A 126 18.57 11.41 22.62
CA GLY A 126 17.22 11.04 22.26
C GLY A 126 17.13 9.79 21.39
N TYR A 127 15.91 9.56 20.90
CA TYR A 127 15.56 8.41 20.09
C TYR A 127 15.02 8.83 18.73
N ARG A 128 15.43 8.10 17.69
CA ARG A 128 14.87 8.21 16.35
C ARG A 128 14.17 6.92 15.97
N PHE A 129 12.97 7.02 15.41
CA PHE A 129 12.20 5.85 14.95
C PHE A 129 12.35 5.67 13.45
N GLY A 130 12.50 4.43 13.01
CA GLY A 130 12.60 4.07 11.59
C GLY A 130 12.05 2.69 11.29
N LEU A 131 11.83 2.41 10.02
CA LEU A 131 11.40 1.09 9.54
C LEU A 131 12.61 0.22 9.24
N VAL A 132 12.71 -0.95 9.85
CA VAL A 132 13.71 -1.95 9.48
C VAL A 132 13.31 -2.56 8.15
N LEU A 133 14.15 -2.38 7.13
CA LEU A 133 13.94 -2.90 5.79
C LEU A 133 14.54 -4.31 5.66
N GLU A 134 15.79 -4.47 6.10
CA GLU A 134 16.57 -5.69 5.91
C GLU A 134 17.56 -5.90 7.06
N SER A 135 17.95 -7.15 7.31
CA SER A 135 18.99 -7.51 8.28
C SER A 135 20.06 -8.39 7.64
N ARG A 136 21.33 -8.08 7.89
CA ARG A 136 22.48 -8.83 7.37
C ARG A 136 23.54 -8.97 8.47
N GLY A 137 23.59 -10.14 9.12
CA GLY A 137 24.47 -10.34 10.27
C GLY A 137 24.11 -9.36 11.39
N ASP A 138 25.11 -8.63 11.90
CA ASP A 138 24.92 -7.65 12.96
C ASP A 138 24.46 -6.27 12.46
N TRP A 139 24.11 -6.13 11.19
CA TRP A 139 23.70 -4.85 10.59
C TRP A 139 22.21 -4.86 10.22
N LEU A 140 21.57 -3.73 10.46
CA LEU A 140 20.20 -3.45 10.03
C LEU A 140 20.20 -2.30 9.03
N LEU A 141 19.46 -2.44 7.94
CA LEU A 141 19.16 -1.35 7.02
C LEU A 141 17.84 -0.71 7.45
N ILE A 142 17.88 0.55 7.86
CA ILE A 142 16.73 1.24 8.43
C ILE A 142 16.38 2.46 7.59
N TYR A 143 15.11 2.57 7.22
CA TYR A 143 14.52 3.77 6.64
C TYR A 143 14.06 4.72 7.75
N LEU A 144 14.59 5.93 7.73
CA LEU A 144 14.34 7.02 8.65
C LEU A 144 13.44 8.06 7.97
N PRO A 145 12.11 7.98 8.15
CA PRO A 145 11.18 8.88 7.47
C PRO A 145 11.23 10.31 8.02
N ASP A 146 11.07 11.28 7.13
CA ASP A 146 10.88 12.68 7.51
C ASP A 146 9.47 12.92 8.06
N GLY A 147 9.35 13.89 8.97
CA GLY A 147 8.06 14.38 9.49
C GLY A 147 7.39 15.40 8.56
N GLY A 148 6.06 15.55 8.66
CA GLY A 148 5.29 16.58 7.95
C GLY A 148 4.41 16.03 6.81
N PRO A 149 3.95 16.88 5.87
CA PRO A 149 3.04 16.48 4.79
C PRO A 149 3.61 15.39 3.87
N ALA A 150 4.93 15.34 3.77
CA ALA A 150 5.70 14.31 3.08
C ALA A 150 5.86 13.02 3.92
N GLY A 151 5.21 12.91 5.09
CA GLY A 151 5.42 11.82 6.05
C GLY A 151 5.36 10.44 5.41
N GLY A 152 6.50 9.74 5.45
CA GLY A 152 6.73 8.42 4.86
C GLY A 152 7.05 8.37 3.37
N THR A 153 7.37 9.51 2.72
CA THR A 153 7.75 9.56 1.28
C THR A 153 9.16 10.02 1.03
N ALA A 154 9.76 10.64 2.03
CA ALA A 154 11.10 11.18 2.00
C ALA A 154 11.76 10.82 3.32
N GLY A 155 13.07 10.68 3.29
CA GLY A 155 13.84 10.26 4.45
C GLY A 155 15.20 9.73 4.04
N GLU A 156 15.93 9.27 5.05
CA GLU A 156 17.25 8.68 4.89
C GLU A 156 17.15 7.15 4.98
N VAL A 157 18.03 6.44 4.28
CA VAL A 157 18.28 5.02 4.53
C VAL A 157 19.68 4.90 5.13
N ARG A 158 19.78 4.26 6.30
CA ARG A 158 21.05 4.10 7.02
C ARG A 158 21.26 2.65 7.43
N ALA A 159 22.49 2.16 7.26
CA ALA A 159 22.94 0.91 7.86
C ALA A 159 23.42 1.19 9.30
N ILE A 160 22.84 0.50 10.27
CA ILE A 160 23.10 0.72 11.70
C ILE A 160 23.41 -0.64 12.36
N PRO A 161 24.41 -0.72 13.27
CA PRO A 161 24.62 -1.93 14.05
C PRO A 161 23.37 -2.30 14.84
N SER A 162 22.99 -3.57 14.81
CA SER A 162 21.85 -4.12 15.53
C SER A 162 21.88 -3.85 17.04
N SER A 163 23.08 -3.69 17.63
CA SER A 163 23.27 -3.32 19.03
C SER A 163 22.81 -1.90 19.37
N GLU A 164 22.74 -1.01 18.38
CA GLU A 164 22.30 0.39 18.53
C GLU A 164 20.80 0.57 18.23
N VAL A 165 20.11 -0.51 17.89
CA VAL A 165 18.71 -0.49 17.46
C VAL A 165 17.87 -1.37 18.38
N ARG A 166 16.95 -0.74 19.10
CA ARG A 166 15.93 -1.45 19.86
C ARG A 166 14.72 -1.71 18.96
N LEU A 167 14.48 -2.98 18.61
CA LEU A 167 13.27 -3.36 17.90
C LEU A 167 12.05 -3.14 18.81
N THR A 168 10.99 -2.58 18.24
CA THR A 168 9.77 -2.22 18.96
C THR A 168 8.55 -2.95 18.40
N ASP A 169 7.50 -3.00 19.20
CA ASP A 169 6.18 -3.49 18.77
C ASP A 169 5.30 -2.38 18.17
N ILE A 170 5.87 -1.20 17.91
CA ILE A 170 5.14 -0.08 17.31
C ILE A 170 4.76 -0.46 15.88
N PRO A 171 3.46 -0.42 15.51
CA PRO A 171 3.06 -0.65 14.13
C PRO A 171 3.55 0.49 13.23
N TRP A 172 4.15 0.14 12.09
CA TRP A 172 4.64 1.12 11.11
C TRP A 172 3.57 2.14 10.69
N LEU A 173 2.35 1.68 10.45
CA LEU A 173 1.22 2.54 10.07
C LEU A 173 0.91 3.60 11.13
N SER A 174 1.01 3.24 12.42
CA SER A 174 0.79 4.16 13.54
C SER A 174 1.89 5.23 13.58
N LEU A 175 3.15 4.83 13.36
CA LEU A 175 4.27 5.76 13.29
C LEU A 175 4.12 6.75 12.12
N ILE A 176 3.80 6.27 10.92
CA ILE A 176 3.55 7.12 9.75
C ILE A 176 2.38 8.09 9.97
N ALA A 177 1.31 7.65 10.64
CA ALA A 177 0.19 8.51 10.97
C ALA A 177 0.58 9.66 11.93
N CYS A 178 1.50 9.42 12.86
CA CYS A 178 2.08 10.46 13.69
C CYS A 178 3.00 11.40 12.88
N LEU A 179 3.88 10.86 12.06
CA LEU A 179 4.81 11.64 11.23
C LEU A 179 4.10 12.58 10.27
N ARG A 180 3.03 12.12 9.62
CA ARG A 180 2.18 12.95 8.73
C ARG A 180 1.54 14.15 9.43
N ARG A 181 1.36 14.08 10.75
CA ARG A 181 0.85 15.17 11.60
C ARG A 181 1.99 15.99 12.23
N GLY A 182 3.16 16.00 11.60
CA GLY A 182 4.36 16.68 12.10
C GLY A 182 4.98 16.00 13.33
N GLY A 183 4.81 14.68 13.47
CA GLY A 183 5.33 13.90 14.60
C GLY A 183 4.47 13.93 15.87
N ARG A 184 3.30 14.58 15.84
CA ARG A 184 2.41 14.62 17.01
C ARG A 184 1.84 13.23 17.32
N GLY A 185 1.88 12.85 18.60
CA GLY A 185 1.43 11.55 19.10
C GLY A 185 2.53 10.48 19.18
N THR A 186 3.74 10.75 18.69
CA THR A 186 4.84 9.76 18.74
C THR A 186 5.28 9.44 20.17
N LEU A 187 5.24 10.41 21.10
CA LEU A 187 5.56 10.17 22.52
C LEU A 187 4.55 9.23 23.18
N GLU A 188 3.27 9.37 22.87
CA GLU A 188 2.21 8.48 23.38
C GLU A 188 2.38 7.06 22.79
N LEU A 189 2.72 6.98 21.51
CA LEU A 189 3.02 5.71 20.83
C LEU A 189 4.24 4.99 21.41
N ALA A 190 5.23 5.75 21.92
CA ALA A 190 6.47 5.22 22.49
C ALA A 190 6.48 5.19 24.03
N ALA A 191 5.38 5.51 24.70
CA ALA A 191 5.34 5.72 26.15
C ALA A 191 5.90 4.52 26.94
N THR A 192 5.43 3.31 26.61
CA THR A 192 5.90 2.07 27.25
C THR A 192 7.41 1.86 27.10
N LEU A 193 7.96 2.13 25.92
CA LEU A 193 9.39 1.95 25.64
C LEU A 193 10.25 2.94 26.42
N LEU A 194 9.81 4.19 26.50
CA LEU A 194 10.49 5.27 27.24
C LEU A 194 10.42 5.03 28.75
N GLU A 195 9.33 4.47 29.26
CA GLU A 195 9.21 4.09 30.67
C GLU A 195 10.10 2.92 31.06
N GLU A 196 10.27 1.92 30.19
CA GLU A 196 11.18 0.80 30.40
C GLU A 196 12.65 1.25 30.43
N ASP A 197 13.02 2.16 29.54
CA ASP A 197 14.37 2.72 29.47
C ASP A 197 14.72 3.51 30.74
N LYS A 198 13.77 4.30 31.25
CA LYS A 198 13.93 5.02 32.52
C LYS A 198 14.16 4.10 33.72
N ARG A 199 13.51 2.92 33.75
CA ARG A 199 13.71 1.93 34.82
C ARG A 199 15.11 1.33 34.75
N GLN A 200 15.57 0.94 33.56
CA GLN A 200 16.92 0.41 33.36
C GLN A 200 18.02 1.41 33.75
N ALA A 201 17.82 2.70 33.50
CA ALA A 201 18.75 3.74 33.93
C ALA A 201 18.74 4.03 35.44
N THR A 202 17.69 3.62 36.17
CA THR A 202 17.59 3.82 37.63
C THR A 202 18.18 2.63 38.41
N ASP A 203 18.23 1.46 37.78
CA ASP A 203 18.73 0.20 38.37
C ASP A 203 20.22 -0.08 38.10
N ALA A 204 20.91 0.81 37.37
CA ALA A 204 22.34 0.73 37.00
C ALA A 204 23.19 1.73 37.79
#